data_AF-A0A9E8ML22-F1
#
_entry.id   AF-A0A9E8ML22-F1
#
_cell.length_a   1.000
_cell.length_b   1.000
_cell.length_c   1.000
_cell.angle_alpha   90.00
_cell.angle_beta   90.00
_cell.angle_gamma   90.00
#
_symmetry.space_group_name_H-M   'P 1'
#
loop_
_entity.id
_entity.type
_entity.pdbx_description
1 polymer ?
#
loop_
_entity_poly.entity_id
_entity_poly.type
_entity_poly.pdbx_seq_one_letter_code
_entity_poly.pdbx_strand_id
1 'polypeptide(L)'
;MTHPNDAPSPRLDPANAQSEPIEDGALEATDEDKIAGIVAQTRQDLAGGHQKSARELLQQRFDQSGIEVEGARVAQLAEGLEADTA
;
A
#
# COMPACT_ATOMS: atom_id res chain seq x y z
N MET A 1 -26.69 59.14 -2.42
CA MET A 1 -25.93 58.62 -3.57
C MET A 1 -24.80 57.77 -3.01
N THR A 2 -24.75 56.47 -3.35
CA THR A 2 -23.52 55.72 -3.72
C THR A 2 -22.35 55.73 -2.72
N HIS A 3 -21.86 54.66 -2.10
CA HIS A 3 -22.12 53.21 -2.08
C HIS A 3 -21.72 52.67 -0.68
N PRO A 4 -22.31 51.54 -0.26
CA PRO A 4 -21.95 50.79 0.95
C PRO A 4 -20.75 49.87 0.67
N ASN A 5 -20.01 49.46 1.70
CA ASN A 5 -19.42 48.12 1.85
C ASN A 5 -18.45 48.12 3.04
N ASP A 6 -19.04 47.97 4.23
CA ASP A 6 -18.34 47.48 5.40
C ASP A 6 -18.31 45.94 5.29
N ALA A 7 -17.15 45.42 4.90
CA ALA A 7 -16.61 44.05 4.94
C ALA A 7 -17.56 42.84 4.69
N PRO A 8 -17.06 41.81 3.97
CA PRO A 8 -16.16 40.90 4.67
C PRO A 8 -14.92 40.54 3.85
N SER A 9 -13.78 40.47 4.53
CA SER A 9 -12.65 39.64 4.12
C SER A 9 -13.15 38.29 3.59
N PRO A 10 -12.53 37.68 2.57
CA PRO A 10 -12.85 36.32 2.20
C PRO A 10 -12.48 35.41 3.38
N ARG A 11 -13.46 35.15 4.26
CA ARG A 11 -13.44 33.98 5.13
C ARG A 11 -13.42 32.82 4.17
N LEU A 12 -12.26 32.18 4.09
CA LEU A 12 -12.03 30.83 3.58
C LEU A 12 -13.35 30.06 3.63
N ASP A 13 -13.90 29.74 2.46
CA ASP A 13 -15.07 28.89 2.37
C ASP A 13 -14.78 27.61 3.18
N PRO A 14 -15.58 27.28 4.21
CA PRO A 14 -15.45 26.00 4.88
C PRO A 14 -15.88 24.83 3.98
N ALA A 15 -16.22 25.10 2.71
CA ALA A 15 -16.45 24.06 1.69
C ALA A 15 -15.20 23.22 1.36
N ASN A 16 -14.01 23.63 1.84
CA ASN A 16 -12.79 22.82 1.81
C ASN A 16 -12.27 22.48 3.22
N ALA A 17 -13.09 22.65 4.26
CA ALA A 17 -12.83 21.99 5.53
C ALA A 17 -13.14 20.51 5.33
N GLN A 18 -12.12 19.75 4.89
CA GLN A 18 -12.09 18.30 4.94
C GLN A 18 -12.30 17.89 6.41
N SER A 19 -13.56 17.79 6.80
CA SER A 19 -13.99 17.66 8.20
C SER A 19 -14.21 16.20 8.60
N GLU A 20 -13.89 15.26 7.72
CA GLU A 20 -13.91 13.84 7.99
C GLU A 20 -12.69 13.21 7.28
N PRO A 21 -11.95 12.29 7.92
CA PRO A 21 -11.04 11.42 7.19
C PRO A 21 -11.82 10.76 6.05
N ILE A 22 -11.22 10.65 4.88
CA ILE A 22 -11.77 9.78 3.83
C ILE A 22 -11.63 8.35 4.37
N GLU A 23 -12.64 7.86 5.09
CA GLU A 23 -12.77 6.45 5.49
C GLU A 23 -13.36 5.60 4.35
N ASP A 24 -13.36 6.11 3.11
CA ASP A 24 -13.74 5.36 1.92
C ASP A 24 -12.47 4.78 1.28
N GLY A 25 -12.05 3.61 1.78
CA GLY A 25 -11.03 2.76 1.14
C GLY A 25 -9.64 2.67 1.79
N ALA A 26 -9.39 3.38 2.91
CA ALA A 26 -8.08 3.36 3.58
C ALA A 26 -7.79 2.11 4.43
N LEU A 27 -8.80 1.28 4.71
CA LEU A 27 -8.69 0.15 5.64
C LEU A 27 -8.59 -1.22 4.96
N GLU A 28 -8.88 -1.29 3.67
CA GLU A 28 -8.92 -2.54 2.92
C GLU A 28 -8.13 -2.38 1.63
N ALA A 29 -6.80 -2.19 1.74
CA ALA A 29 -5.95 -2.70 0.68
C ALA A 29 -6.40 -4.15 0.45
N THR A 30 -6.86 -4.47 -0.76
CA THR A 30 -7.34 -5.82 -1.04
C THR A 30 -6.20 -6.78 -0.72
N ASP A 31 -6.50 -8.02 -0.32
CA ASP A 31 -5.44 -8.98 0.01
C ASP A 31 -4.43 -9.10 -1.14
N GLU A 32 -4.89 -8.85 -2.37
CA GLU A 32 -4.08 -8.77 -3.58
C GLU A 32 -3.12 -7.56 -3.62
N ASP A 33 -3.55 -6.37 -3.19
CA ASP A 33 -2.67 -5.18 -3.09
C ASP A 33 -1.59 -5.39 -2.03
N LYS A 34 -1.97 -6.01 -0.89
CA LYS A 34 -1.01 -6.36 0.16
C LYS A 34 -0.02 -7.41 -0.32
N ILE A 35 -0.50 -8.42 -1.05
CA ILE A 35 0.35 -9.44 -1.66
C ILE A 35 1.34 -8.80 -2.64
N ALA A 36 0.88 -7.91 -3.51
CA ALA A 36 1.74 -7.20 -4.46
C ALA A 36 2.83 -6.38 -3.73
N GLY A 37 2.47 -5.70 -2.65
CA GLY A 37 3.42 -4.96 -1.81
C GLY A 37 4.49 -5.86 -1.17
N ILE A 38 4.07 -7.00 -0.61
CA ILE A 38 4.98 -7.98 -0.01
C ILE A 38 5.93 -8.58 -1.05
N VAL A 39 5.43 -8.89 -2.24
CA VAL A 39 6.24 -9.41 -3.35
C VAL A 39 7.28 -8.38 -3.79
N ALA A 40 6.88 -7.12 -3.95
CA ALA A 40 7.80 -6.03 -4.31
C ALA A 40 8.90 -5.82 -3.26
N GLN A 41 8.56 -5.85 -1.97
CA GLN A 41 9.53 -5.76 -0.88
C GLN A 41 10.47 -6.96 -0.86
N THR A 42 9.95 -8.17 -1.06
CA THR A 42 10.77 -9.40 -1.08
C THR A 42 11.76 -9.38 -2.24
N ARG A 43 11.37 -8.85 -3.40
CA ARG A 43 12.28 -8.63 -4.54
C ARG A 43 13.48 -7.76 -4.15
N GLN A 44 13.23 -6.67 -3.42
CA GLN A 44 14.29 -5.77 -2.95
C GLN A 44 15.21 -6.45 -1.92
N ASP A 45 14.63 -7.23 -1.00
CA ASP A 45 15.36 -8.00 0.01
C ASP A 45 16.29 -9.04 -0.65
N LEU A 46 15.83 -9.71 -1.71
CA LEU A 46 16.61 -10.67 -2.49
C LEU A 46 17.76 -10.00 -3.24
N ALA A 47 17.52 -8.85 -3.87
CA ALA A 47 18.57 -8.05 -4.51
C ALA A 47 19.64 -7.59 -3.51
N GLY A 48 19.28 -7.45 -2.22
CA GLY A 48 20.19 -7.13 -1.13
C GLY A 48 21.07 -8.29 -0.64
N GLY A 49 20.98 -9.48 -1.24
CA GLY A 49 21.85 -10.63 -0.93
C GLY A 49 21.42 -11.41 0.31
N HIS A 50 20.13 -11.47 0.61
CA HIS A 50 19.61 -12.32 1.69
C HIS A 50 19.89 -13.82 1.42
N GLN A 51 20.27 -14.55 2.48
CA GLN A 51 20.64 -15.98 2.41
C GLN A 51 19.44 -16.94 2.30
N LYS A 52 18.21 -16.42 2.35
CA LYS A 52 16.97 -17.21 2.29
C LYS A 52 16.45 -17.28 0.87
N SER A 53 15.76 -18.37 0.54
CA SER A 53 15.06 -18.48 -0.75
C SER A 53 13.90 -17.48 -0.84
N ALA A 54 13.52 -17.12 -2.07
CA ALA A 54 12.38 -16.24 -2.32
C ALA A 54 11.09 -16.75 -1.65
N ARG A 55 10.88 -18.07 -1.68
CA ARG A 55 9.74 -18.74 -1.05
C ARG A 55 9.71 -18.59 0.46
N GLU A 56 10.85 -18.79 1.13
CA GLU A 56 10.94 -18.66 2.59
C GLU A 56 10.71 -17.22 3.04
N LEU A 57 11.19 -16.24 2.28
CA LEU A 57 10.95 -14.83 2.56
C LEU A 57 9.47 -14.48 2.38
N LEU A 58 8.86 -14.87 1.26
CA LEU A 58 7.43 -14.61 1.02
C LEU A 58 6.55 -15.22 2.11
N GLN A 59 6.78 -16.49 2.48
CA GLN A 59 6.02 -17.16 3.54
C GLN A 59 6.12 -16.38 4.86
N GLN A 60 7.35 -16.00 5.26
CA GLN A 60 7.55 -15.22 6.49
C GLN A 60 6.85 -13.86 6.46
N ARG A 61 6.82 -13.19 5.31
CA ARG A 61 6.17 -11.88 5.16
C ARG A 61 4.65 -12.01 5.19
N PHE A 62 4.08 -13.01 4.52
CA PHE A 62 2.64 -13.28 4.58
C PHE A 62 2.19 -13.60 6.01
N ASP A 63 2.94 -14.46 6.71
CA ASP A 63 2.66 -14.81 8.11
C ASP A 63 2.74 -13.57 9.03
N GLN A 64 3.74 -12.70 8.84
CA GLN A 64 3.90 -11.44 9.62
C GLN A 64 2.78 -10.44 9.33
N SER A 65 2.28 -10.41 8.10
CA SER A 65 1.18 -9.53 7.69
C SER A 65 -0.20 -10.14 8.00
N GLY A 66 -0.26 -11.38 8.48
CA GLY A 66 -1.51 -12.09 8.76
C GLY A 66 -2.32 -12.44 7.51
N ILE A 67 -1.67 -12.52 6.34
CA ILE A 67 -2.30 -12.85 5.07
C ILE A 67 -2.14 -14.33 4.82
N GLU A 68 -3.26 -15.05 4.72
CA GLU A 68 -3.24 -16.47 4.41
C GLU A 68 -3.16 -16.66 2.89
N VAL A 69 -1.99 -17.07 2.41
CA VAL A 69 -1.74 -17.36 0.99
C VAL A 69 -1.47 -18.85 0.84
N GLU A 70 -2.17 -19.51 -0.07
CA GLU A 70 -1.95 -20.93 -0.33
C GLU A 70 -0.51 -21.20 -0.78
N GLY A 71 0.08 -22.29 -0.28
CA GLY A 71 1.49 -22.62 -0.59
C GLY A 71 1.79 -22.78 -2.09
N ALA A 72 0.82 -23.21 -2.90
CA ALA A 72 0.94 -23.28 -4.36
C ALA A 72 1.05 -21.89 -4.99
N ARG A 73 0.36 -20.90 -4.43
CA ARG A 73 0.43 -19.50 -4.86
C ARG A 73 1.71 -18.82 -4.39
N VAL A 74 2.16 -19.11 -3.17
CA VAL A 74 3.49 -18.68 -2.69
C VAL A 74 4.61 -19.21 -3.58
N ALA A 75 4.53 -20.47 -4.01
CA ALA A 75 5.51 -21.07 -4.92
C ALA A 75 5.55 -20.35 -6.29
N GLN A 76 4.39 -20.08 -6.90
CA GLN A 76 4.31 -19.32 -8.15
C GLN A 76 4.89 -17.91 -8.04
N LEU A 77 4.62 -17.21 -6.94
CA LEU A 77 5.17 -15.88 -6.70
C LEU A 77 6.69 -15.93 -6.51
N ALA A 78 7.21 -16.95 -5.82
CA ALA A 78 8.63 -17.16 -5.64
C ALA A 78 9.35 -17.43 -6.98
N GLU A 79 8.80 -18.31 -7.82
CA GLU A 79 9.34 -18.57 -9.17
C GLU A 79 9.39 -17.29 -10.00
N GLY A 80 8.34 -16.45 -9.93
CA GLY A 80 8.32 -15.16 -10.62
C GLY A 80 9.40 -14.19 -10.13
N LEU A 81 9.71 -14.19 -8.83
CA LEU A 81 10.78 -13.37 -8.27
C LEU A 81 12.16 -13.85 -8.71
N GLU A 82 12.39 -15.16 -8.68
CA GLU A 82 13.67 -15.75 -9.08
C GLU A 82 13.95 -15.54 -10.57
N ALA A 83 12.92 -15.67 -11.42
CA ALA A 83 13.03 -15.43 -12.87
C ALA A 83 13.35 -13.96 -13.23
N ASP A 84 12.95 -13.02 -12.39
CA ASP A 84 13.20 -11.59 -12.61
C ASP A 84 14.59 -11.14 -12.11
N THR A 85 15.15 -11.86 -11.13
CA THR A 85 16.50 -11.59 -10.58
C THR A 85 17.64 -12.33 -11.30
N ALA A 86 17.33 -13.24 -12.23
CA ALA A 86 18.28 -14.03 -13.01
C ALA A 86 18.82 -13.27 -14.23
#